data_AF-X6P6B6-F1
#
_entry.id   AF-X6P6B6-F1
#
_cell.length_a   1.000
_cell.length_b   1.000
_cell.length_c   1.000
_cell.angle_alpha   90.00
_cell.angle_beta   90.00
_cell.angle_gamma   90.00
#
_symmetry.space_group_name_H-M   'P 1'
#
loop_
_entity.id
_entity.type
_entity.pdbx_description
1 polymer ?
#
loop_
_entity_poly.entity_id
_entity_poly.type
_entity_poly.pdbx_seq_one_letter_code
_entity_poly.pdbx_strand_id
1 'polypeptide(L)'
;MNCGKMLGLLKVQRNNSLLVKSFRCFSAITHVENWRKLRSGTAANLDSNTTSKYWKRTLEDLHNTLQEIRSGGNEKARQLHESRGKLLVRDRISQLIDSGTSFLELSPLAGYNIYESTMQSLQLKSPTVPAGGIVTGIGSIHGVECMIVANDATVSGGTYHPITVKKHLRAQEVAQQCRLPCIYLVDSGSELTAHIPKKKEFLDFFFYVFKK
;
A
#
# COMPACT_ATOMS: atom_id res chain seq x y z
N MET A 1 9.12 -37.61 -42.24
CA MET A 1 7.96 -38.13 -43.00
C MET A 1 6.73 -37.37 -42.56
N ASN A 2 6.05 -36.74 -43.52
CA ASN A 2 4.83 -35.93 -43.35
C ASN A 2 3.63 -36.78 -42.88
N CYS A 3 2.83 -36.23 -41.97
CA CYS A 3 1.37 -36.38 -41.84
C CYS A 3 0.95 -35.56 -40.61
N GLY A 4 -0.04 -34.68 -40.55
CA GLY A 4 -1.12 -34.26 -41.44
C GLY A 4 -1.98 -33.26 -40.64
N LYS A 5 -2.65 -32.34 -41.35
CA LYS A 5 -3.58 -31.34 -40.79
C LYS A 5 -4.79 -31.99 -40.09
N MET A 6 -5.27 -31.39 -38.99
CA MET A 6 -6.69 -31.35 -38.56
C MET A 6 -6.81 -30.31 -37.41
N LEU A 7 -7.30 -29.09 -37.58
CA LEU A 7 -8.70 -28.62 -37.72
C LEU A 7 -9.71 -29.22 -36.71
N GLY A 8 -10.36 -28.34 -35.94
CA GLY A 8 -11.56 -28.58 -35.11
C GLY A 8 -11.23 -28.89 -33.65
N LEU A 9 -11.88 -28.35 -32.61
CA LEU A 9 -13.14 -27.61 -32.49
C LEU A 9 -13.07 -26.79 -31.19
N LEU A 10 -13.39 -25.51 -31.25
CA LEU A 10 -13.70 -24.70 -30.07
C LEU A 10 -15.02 -25.23 -29.49
N LYS A 11 -14.97 -25.94 -28.36
CA LYS A 11 -16.15 -26.28 -27.57
C LYS A 11 -16.20 -25.36 -26.36
N VAL A 12 -16.96 -24.27 -26.50
CA VAL A 12 -17.52 -23.56 -25.35
C VAL A 12 -18.61 -24.45 -24.76
N GLN A 13 -18.43 -24.94 -23.53
CA GLN A 13 -19.60 -25.17 -22.68
C GLN A 13 -19.29 -25.24 -21.18
N ARG A 14 -19.92 -24.30 -20.48
CA ARG A 14 -20.57 -24.37 -19.17
C ARG A 14 -20.46 -25.73 -18.45
N ASN A 15 -19.57 -25.78 -17.46
CA ASN A 15 -19.80 -26.30 -16.09
C ASN A 15 -18.45 -26.74 -15.48
N ASN A 16 -17.88 -25.86 -14.66
CA ASN A 16 -17.00 -26.09 -13.50
C ASN A 16 -16.12 -27.36 -13.39
N SER A 17 -15.49 -27.84 -14.47
CA SER A 17 -14.36 -28.76 -14.37
C SER A 17 -13.40 -28.58 -15.53
N LEU A 18 -12.18 -28.11 -15.24
CA LEU A 18 -11.06 -28.09 -16.17
C LEU A 18 -10.25 -29.37 -15.96
N LEU A 19 -10.31 -30.28 -16.94
CA LEU A 19 -9.39 -31.41 -17.05
C LEU A 19 -8.25 -31.01 -17.99
N VAL A 20 -7.11 -30.67 -17.41
CA VAL A 20 -5.87 -30.46 -18.17
C VAL A 20 -5.23 -31.82 -18.43
N LYS A 21 -5.15 -32.23 -19.70
CA LYS A 21 -4.44 -33.45 -20.11
C LYS A 21 -2.93 -33.25 -19.95
N SER A 22 -2.33 -34.17 -19.20
CA SER A 22 -0.90 -34.25 -18.90
C SER A 22 -0.08 -34.59 -20.15
N PHE A 23 1.05 -33.89 -20.33
CA PHE A 23 2.19 -34.37 -21.11
C PHE A 23 3.24 -34.89 -20.13
N ARG A 24 3.56 -36.18 -20.23
CA ARG A 24 4.61 -36.86 -19.45
C ARG A 24 6.00 -36.45 -19.94
N CYS A 25 6.84 -35.87 -19.06
CA CYS A 25 8.24 -36.27 -18.88
C CYS A 25 8.91 -35.49 -17.73
N PHE A 26 8.93 -36.04 -16.52
CA PHE A 26 10.07 -36.12 -15.58
C PHE A 26 9.58 -36.79 -14.30
N SER A 27 10.34 -37.77 -13.81
CA SER A 27 10.01 -38.64 -12.69
C SER A 27 10.12 -37.95 -11.32
N ALA A 28 9.19 -38.32 -10.44
CA ALA A 28 9.28 -38.32 -8.98
C ALA A 28 9.32 -36.97 -8.23
N ILE A 29 8.13 -36.40 -8.02
CA ILE A 29 7.46 -36.17 -6.71
C ILE A 29 6.06 -35.61 -7.07
N THR A 30 5.07 -36.49 -7.23
CA THR A 30 3.65 -36.09 -7.39
C THR A 30 2.96 -36.16 -6.03
N HIS A 31 3.40 -35.32 -5.08
CA HIS A 31 2.84 -35.28 -3.72
C HIS A 31 1.64 -34.32 -3.57
N VAL A 32 1.05 -33.87 -4.69
CA VAL A 32 -0.01 -32.84 -4.72
C VAL A 32 -1.41 -33.46 -4.86
N GLU A 33 -1.53 -34.73 -5.25
CA GLU A 33 -2.84 -35.33 -5.56
C GLU A 33 -3.69 -35.72 -4.34
N ASN A 34 -3.21 -35.52 -3.10
CA ASN A 34 -3.90 -35.98 -1.88
C ASN A 34 -4.10 -34.91 -0.78
N TRP A 35 -4.30 -33.65 -1.15
CA TRP A 35 -4.67 -32.63 -0.16
C TRP A 35 -6.09 -32.85 0.34
N ARG A 36 -6.26 -33.01 1.66
CA ARG A 36 -7.58 -33.09 2.28
C ARG A 36 -8.28 -31.74 2.15
N LYS A 37 -9.36 -31.69 1.38
CA LYS A 37 -10.26 -30.53 1.34
C LYS A 37 -10.75 -30.25 2.75
N LEU A 38 -10.45 -29.06 3.28
CA LEU A 38 -11.06 -28.57 4.52
C LEU A 38 -12.55 -28.34 4.24
N ARG A 39 -13.40 -29.13 4.89
CA ARG A 39 -14.85 -28.89 4.85
C ARG A 39 -15.16 -27.82 5.89
N SER A 40 -15.86 -26.76 5.48
CA SER A 40 -16.30 -25.73 6.42
C SER A 40 -17.24 -26.34 7.45
N GLY A 41 -16.82 -26.37 8.72
CA GLY A 41 -17.67 -26.80 9.85
C GLY A 41 -18.64 -25.72 10.33
N THR A 42 -18.60 -24.53 9.72
CA THR A 42 -19.47 -23.41 10.06
C THR A 42 -20.88 -23.68 9.54
N ALA A 43 -21.82 -23.97 10.42
CA ALA A 43 -23.24 -23.96 10.09
C ALA A 43 -23.64 -22.53 9.71
N ALA A 44 -24.16 -22.32 8.49
CA ALA A 44 -24.56 -20.99 8.01
C ALA A 44 -25.63 -20.30 8.90
N ASN A 45 -26.25 -21.03 9.84
CA ASN A 45 -27.46 -20.65 10.57
C ASN A 45 -27.29 -20.40 12.08
N LEU A 46 -26.11 -20.57 12.67
CA LEU A 46 -25.90 -20.31 14.11
C LEU A 46 -25.02 -19.06 14.24
N ASP A 47 -25.61 -17.93 14.62
CA ASP A 47 -24.96 -16.64 14.96
C ASP A 47 -24.19 -15.89 13.86
N SER A 48 -24.29 -16.35 12.61
CA SER A 48 -23.66 -15.72 11.44
C SER A 48 -24.15 -14.29 11.22
N ASN A 49 -25.42 -13.99 11.49
CA ASN A 49 -26.01 -12.67 11.22
C ASN A 49 -25.51 -11.56 12.15
N THR A 50 -25.35 -11.80 13.45
CA THR A 50 -24.88 -10.77 14.40
C THR A 50 -23.39 -10.49 14.20
N THR A 51 -22.60 -11.55 14.09
CA THR A 51 -21.15 -11.45 13.84
C THR A 51 -20.87 -10.81 12.48
N SER A 52 -21.58 -11.21 11.42
CA SER A 52 -21.46 -10.60 10.10
C SER A 52 -21.83 -9.12 10.11
N LYS A 53 -22.91 -8.72 10.81
CA LYS A 53 -23.31 -7.32 10.96
C LYS A 53 -22.24 -6.50 11.68
N TYR A 54 -21.66 -7.03 12.75
CA TYR A 54 -20.56 -6.37 13.47
C TYR A 54 -19.36 -6.14 12.55
N TRP A 55 -18.87 -7.19 11.87
CA TRP A 55 -17.73 -7.06 10.95
C TRP A 55 -17.99 -6.11 9.79
N LYS A 56 -19.20 -6.12 9.22
CA LYS A 56 -19.60 -5.18 8.17
C LYS A 56 -19.49 -3.74 8.64
N ARG A 57 -20.01 -3.43 9.83
CA ARG A 57 -19.91 -2.10 10.43
C ARG A 57 -18.45 -1.70 10.66
N THR A 58 -17.64 -2.58 11.26
CA THR A 58 -16.21 -2.29 11.49
C THR A 58 -15.45 -2.07 10.18
N LEU A 59 -15.78 -2.82 9.12
CA LEU A 59 -15.20 -2.62 7.80
C LEU A 59 -15.65 -1.29 7.21
N GLU A 60 -16.93 -0.92 7.30
CA GLU A 60 -17.44 0.38 6.84
C GLU A 60 -16.72 1.53 7.55
N ASP A 61 -16.58 1.47 8.87
CA ASP A 61 -15.85 2.47 9.67
C ASP A 61 -14.39 2.60 9.21
N LEU A 62 -13.72 1.46 8.96
CA LEU A 62 -12.35 1.44 8.43
C LEU A 62 -12.28 2.06 7.03
N HIS A 63 -13.21 1.73 6.13
CA HIS A 63 -13.23 2.27 4.76
C HIS A 63 -13.45 3.78 4.77
N ASN A 64 -14.37 4.27 5.59
CA ASN A 64 -14.64 5.70 5.73
C ASN A 64 -13.40 6.45 6.24
N THR A 65 -12.75 5.90 7.27
CA THR A 65 -11.51 6.47 7.84
C THR A 65 -10.39 6.51 6.80
N LEU A 66 -10.23 5.43 6.02
CA LEU A 66 -9.24 5.36 4.96
C LEU A 66 -9.52 6.35 3.82
N GLN A 67 -10.80 6.56 3.46
CA GLN A 67 -11.18 7.54 2.46
C GLN A 67 -10.87 8.97 2.90
N GLU A 68 -11.16 9.30 4.15
CA GLU A 68 -10.78 10.59 4.74
C GLU A 68 -9.27 10.80 4.67
N ILE A 69 -8.49 9.83 5.14
CA ILE A 69 -7.02 9.93 5.13
C ILE A 69 -6.45 10.00 3.71
N ARG A 70 -7.08 9.31 2.75
CA ARG A 70 -6.68 9.35 1.33
C ARG A 70 -6.85 10.73 0.71
N SER A 71 -7.74 11.57 1.23
CA SER A 71 -7.90 12.94 0.75
C SER A 71 -6.66 13.82 1.00
N GLY A 72 -5.79 13.43 1.94
CA GLY A 72 -4.56 14.14 2.24
C GLY A 72 -4.82 15.40 3.05
N GLY A 73 -4.12 16.49 2.72
CA GLY A 73 -4.28 17.79 3.38
C GLY A 73 -5.66 18.43 3.15
N ASN A 74 -5.85 19.61 3.74
CA ASN A 74 -7.09 20.35 3.55
C ASN A 74 -7.30 20.75 2.07
N GLU A 75 -8.56 20.99 1.69
CA GLU A 75 -8.92 21.28 0.30
C GLU A 75 -8.18 22.51 -0.26
N LYS A 76 -7.94 23.53 0.55
CA LYS A 76 -7.17 24.72 0.14
C LYS A 76 -5.71 24.36 -0.21
N ALA A 77 -5.07 23.48 0.55
CA ALA A 77 -3.70 23.05 0.29
C ALA A 77 -3.63 22.16 -0.97
N ARG A 78 -4.64 21.33 -1.21
CA ARG A 78 -4.76 20.53 -2.43
C ARG A 78 -4.88 21.42 -3.67
N GLN A 79 -5.81 22.37 -3.66
CA GLN A 79 -6.00 23.33 -4.75
C GLN A 79 -4.75 24.20 -4.98
N LEU A 80 -4.06 24.60 -3.91
CA LEU A 80 -2.81 25.33 -4.02
C LEU A 80 -1.70 24.46 -4.65
N HIS A 81 -1.65 23.17 -4.31
CA HIS A 81 -0.70 22.22 -4.89
C HIS A 81 -0.97 21.99 -6.38
N GLU A 82 -2.23 21.77 -6.74
CA GLU A 82 -2.67 21.56 -8.12
C GLU A 82 -2.52 22.82 -8.97
N SER A 83 -2.81 24.01 -8.44
CA SER A 83 -2.64 25.28 -9.17
C SER A 83 -1.18 25.60 -9.51
N ARG A 84 -0.21 24.94 -8.86
CA ARG A 84 1.21 24.97 -9.22
C ARG A 84 1.58 23.98 -10.34
N GLY A 85 0.60 23.28 -10.90
CA GLY A 85 0.82 22.26 -11.94
C GLY A 85 1.43 20.95 -11.41
N LYS A 86 1.37 20.70 -10.10
CA LYS A 86 1.90 19.48 -9.48
C LYS A 86 0.79 18.45 -9.29
N LEU A 87 1.13 17.18 -9.52
CA LEU A 87 0.25 16.05 -9.22
C LEU A 87 0.21 15.76 -7.71
N LEU A 88 -0.95 15.31 -7.21
CA LEU A 88 -1.07 14.81 -5.84
C LEU A 88 -0.22 13.56 -5.65
N VAL A 89 0.14 13.27 -4.40
CA VAL A 89 1.06 12.16 -4.08
C VAL A 89 0.58 10.79 -4.59
N ARG A 90 -0.72 10.50 -4.47
CA ARG A 90 -1.31 9.23 -4.90
C ARG A 90 -1.45 9.15 -6.42
N ASP A 91 -1.66 10.28 -7.08
CA ASP A 91 -1.71 10.36 -8.54
C ASP A 91 -0.32 10.15 -9.13
N ARG A 92 0.72 10.72 -8.49
CA ARG A 92 2.13 10.46 -8.84
C ARG A 92 2.46 8.97 -8.75
N ILE A 93 2.06 8.30 -7.66
CA ILE A 93 2.27 6.85 -7.50
C ILE A 93 1.51 6.08 -8.57
N SER A 94 0.25 6.45 -8.84
CA SER A 94 -0.58 5.77 -9.84
C SER A 94 -0.03 5.89 -11.27
N GLN A 95 0.66 6.99 -11.59
CA GLN A 95 1.36 7.14 -12.87
C GLN A 95 2.73 6.44 -12.91
N LEU A 96 3.35 6.23 -11.74
CA LEU A 96 4.65 5.58 -11.64
C LEU A 96 4.55 4.05 -11.78
N ILE A 97 3.50 3.46 -11.22
CA ILE A 97 3.31 2.00 -11.24
C ILE A 97 2.77 1.51 -12.59
N ASP A 98 3.07 0.25 -12.90
CA ASP A 98 2.61 -0.39 -14.12
C ASP A 98 1.08 -0.53 -14.15
N SER A 99 0.47 -0.20 -15.29
CA SER A 99 -0.98 -0.29 -15.47
C SER A 99 -1.50 -1.71 -15.24
N GLY A 100 -2.55 -1.85 -14.43
CA GLY A 100 -3.15 -3.14 -14.09
C GLY A 100 -2.47 -3.87 -12.93
N THR A 101 -1.41 -3.29 -12.35
CA THR A 101 -0.81 -3.80 -11.11
C THR A 101 -1.43 -3.13 -9.89
N SER A 102 -1.38 -3.82 -8.74
CA SER A 102 -1.85 -3.28 -7.48
C SER A 102 -0.73 -2.57 -6.73
N PHE A 103 -1.11 -1.57 -5.92
CA PHE A 103 -0.21 -0.91 -4.99
C PHE A 103 -0.54 -1.35 -3.56
N LEU A 104 0.42 -1.96 -2.88
CA LEU A 104 0.30 -2.36 -1.48
C LEU A 104 0.77 -1.21 -0.59
N GLU A 105 -0.18 -0.37 -0.16
CA GLU A 105 0.12 0.74 0.75
C GLU A 105 0.42 0.24 2.18
N LEU A 106 1.51 0.77 2.77
CA LEU A 106 1.93 0.48 4.13
C LEU A 106 1.46 1.58 5.09
N SER A 107 0.88 1.16 6.21
CA SER A 107 0.47 2.04 7.32
C SER A 107 -0.34 3.27 6.86
N PRO A 108 -1.45 3.11 6.12
CA PRO A 108 -2.28 4.23 5.67
C PRO A 108 -2.84 5.03 6.86
N LEU A 109 -3.13 4.38 7.98
CA LEU A 109 -3.65 5.02 9.20
C LEU A 109 -2.58 5.70 10.08
N ALA A 110 -1.35 5.83 9.60
CA ALA A 110 -0.31 6.53 10.37
C ALA A 110 -0.75 7.98 10.66
N GLY A 111 -0.58 8.43 11.91
CA GLY A 111 -0.94 9.79 12.33
C GLY A 111 -2.43 10.01 12.61
N TYR A 112 -3.28 8.98 12.47
CA TYR A 112 -4.70 9.04 12.81
C TYR A 112 -4.90 9.06 14.34
N ASN A 113 -5.58 10.10 14.86
CA ASN A 113 -5.86 10.35 16.28
C ASN A 113 -4.64 10.30 17.24
N ILE A 114 -3.42 10.47 16.74
CA ILE A 114 -2.20 10.43 17.58
C ILE A 114 -1.96 11.76 18.30
N TYR A 115 -2.31 12.88 17.66
CA TYR A 115 -1.94 14.21 18.12
C TYR A 115 -3.10 15.02 18.72
N GLU A 116 -4.27 14.41 18.93
CA GLU A 116 -5.46 15.10 19.45
C GLU A 116 -5.20 15.86 20.76
N SER A 117 -4.54 15.22 21.72
CA SER A 117 -4.25 15.84 23.03
C SER A 117 -3.12 16.89 22.96
N THR A 118 -2.15 16.70 22.07
CA THR A 118 -0.96 17.57 21.97
C THR A 118 -1.20 18.78 21.06
N MET A 119 -2.12 18.69 20.10
CA MET A 119 -2.44 19.80 19.18
C MET A 119 -3.65 20.64 19.61
N GLN A 120 -4.47 20.16 20.55
CA GLN A 120 -5.44 21.02 21.26
C GLN A 120 -4.74 22.17 22.01
N SER A 121 -3.57 21.93 22.61
CA SER A 121 -2.81 22.96 23.33
C SER A 121 -2.12 23.97 22.41
N LEU A 122 -1.84 23.61 21.16
CA LEU A 122 -1.11 24.45 20.19
C LEU A 122 -2.02 25.15 19.16
N GLN A 123 -3.35 25.07 19.30
CA GLN A 123 -4.33 25.68 18.38
C GLN A 123 -4.06 25.36 16.89
N LEU A 124 -3.45 24.21 16.60
CA LEU A 124 -3.21 23.78 15.23
C LEU A 124 -4.52 23.23 14.63
N LYS A 125 -4.85 23.73 13.45
CA LYS A 125 -6.17 23.66 12.80
C LYS A 125 -6.59 22.26 12.33
N SER A 126 -5.75 21.24 12.50
CA SER A 126 -6.09 19.84 12.20
C SER A 126 -5.28 18.92 13.12
N PRO A 127 -5.92 18.18 14.05
CA PRO A 127 -5.24 17.31 15.01
C PRO A 127 -4.74 15.99 14.40
N THR A 128 -4.99 15.77 13.12
CA THR A 128 -4.63 14.57 12.38
C THR A 128 -3.56 14.89 11.34
N VAL A 129 -2.61 13.98 11.18
CA VAL A 129 -1.59 14.02 10.11
C VAL A 129 -1.90 12.86 9.16
N PRO A 130 -2.69 13.08 8.08
CA PRO A 130 -3.12 12.03 7.18
C PRO A 130 -1.94 11.22 6.64
N ALA A 131 -2.02 9.90 6.77
CA ALA A 131 -0.98 8.94 6.39
C ALA A 131 0.41 9.21 6.99
N GLY A 132 0.52 10.08 8.01
CA GLY A 132 1.79 10.54 8.55
C GLY A 132 2.56 11.48 7.61
N GLY A 133 1.89 12.14 6.64
CA GLY A 133 2.50 13.07 5.69
C GLY A 133 3.37 12.40 4.61
N ILE A 134 3.36 11.06 4.55
CA ILE A 134 4.13 10.27 3.61
C ILE A 134 3.33 9.02 3.21
N VAL A 135 3.25 8.75 1.91
CA VAL A 135 2.67 7.52 1.36
C VAL A 135 3.82 6.56 1.08
N THR A 136 3.77 5.38 1.70
CA THR A 136 4.76 4.33 1.49
C THR A 136 4.05 3.07 1.03
N GLY A 137 4.68 2.28 0.17
CA GLY A 137 4.09 1.04 -0.31
C GLY A 137 4.91 0.35 -1.37
N ILE A 138 4.46 -0.84 -1.77
CA ILE A 138 5.11 -1.66 -2.78
C ILE A 138 4.26 -1.62 -4.04
N GLY A 139 4.91 -1.34 -5.18
CA GLY A 139 4.27 -1.34 -6.50
C GLY A 139 5.22 -1.91 -7.55
N SER A 140 4.66 -2.38 -8.67
CA SER A 140 5.46 -2.86 -9.80
C SER A 140 5.79 -1.69 -10.73
N ILE A 141 7.06 -1.59 -11.12
CA ILE A 141 7.56 -0.59 -12.07
C ILE A 141 8.43 -1.32 -13.08
N HIS A 142 8.02 -1.30 -14.34
CA HIS A 142 8.65 -2.09 -15.41
C HIS A 142 8.83 -3.57 -15.04
N GLY A 143 7.83 -4.16 -14.37
CA GLY A 143 7.83 -5.56 -13.94
C GLY A 143 8.67 -5.85 -12.68
N VAL A 144 9.26 -4.84 -12.06
CA VAL A 144 10.06 -4.98 -10.82
C VAL A 144 9.27 -4.46 -9.63
N GLU A 145 9.16 -5.26 -8.56
CA GLU A 145 8.56 -4.81 -7.31
C GLU A 145 9.49 -3.83 -6.60
N CYS A 146 9.04 -2.60 -6.40
CA CYS A 146 9.80 -1.52 -5.80
C CYS A 146 9.11 -1.00 -4.54
N MET A 147 9.90 -0.68 -3.52
CA MET A 147 9.43 0.14 -2.40
C MET A 147 9.36 1.60 -2.85
N ILE A 148 8.19 2.19 -2.77
CA ILE A 148 7.92 3.58 -3.14
C ILE A 148 7.68 4.35 -1.85
N VAL A 149 8.37 5.48 -1.71
CA VAL A 149 8.25 6.40 -0.57
C VAL A 149 8.02 7.80 -1.12
N ALA A 150 6.82 8.35 -0.92
CA ALA A 150 6.40 9.59 -1.53
C ALA A 150 5.85 10.58 -0.49
N ASN A 151 6.42 11.78 -0.43
CA ASN A 151 5.96 12.81 0.49
C ASN A 151 4.68 13.48 -0.02
N ASP A 152 3.76 13.76 0.90
CA ASP A 152 2.55 14.53 0.60
C ASP A 152 2.74 16.01 0.98
N ALA A 153 2.99 16.85 -0.03
CA ALA A 153 3.16 18.29 0.14
C ALA A 153 1.88 18.99 0.65
N THR A 154 0.70 18.37 0.50
CA THR A 154 -0.56 18.95 0.98
C THR A 154 -0.70 18.84 2.51
N VAL A 155 0.00 17.89 3.13
CA VAL A 155 -0.02 17.67 4.58
C VAL A 155 1.14 18.45 5.22
N SER A 156 0.82 19.58 5.87
CA SER A 156 1.83 20.41 6.55
C SER A 156 3.03 20.82 5.66
N GLY A 157 2.82 20.99 4.35
CA GLY A 157 3.89 21.34 3.41
C GLY A 157 4.92 20.22 3.15
N GLY A 158 4.60 18.96 3.47
CA GLY A 158 5.53 17.83 3.37
C GLY A 158 6.54 17.76 4.52
N THR A 159 6.25 18.44 5.64
CA THR A 159 7.09 18.44 6.84
C THR A 159 7.13 17.06 7.51
N TYR A 160 8.30 16.68 8.02
CA TYR A 160 8.47 15.44 8.77
C TYR A 160 7.98 15.58 10.21
N HIS A 161 6.93 14.85 10.55
CA HIS A 161 6.47 14.65 11.93
C HIS A 161 7.17 13.43 12.54
N PRO A 162 7.19 13.26 13.88
CA PRO A 162 7.74 12.08 14.52
C PRO A 162 7.18 10.75 13.97
N ILE A 163 5.89 10.73 13.60
CA ILE A 163 5.27 9.55 12.98
C ILE A 163 5.76 9.31 11.55
N THR A 164 6.07 10.37 10.79
CA THR A 164 6.63 10.31 9.44
C THR A 164 7.96 9.58 9.44
N VAL A 165 8.84 9.91 10.39
CA VAL A 165 10.16 9.28 10.55
C VAL A 165 10.01 7.79 10.81
N LYS A 166 9.13 7.40 11.75
CA LYS A 166 8.86 5.98 12.05
C LYS A 166 8.31 5.23 10.84
N LYS A 167 7.37 5.82 10.10
CA LYS A 167 6.78 5.22 8.91
C LYS A 167 7.80 5.04 7.78
N HIS A 168 8.67 6.03 7.59
CA HIS A 168 9.72 5.97 6.58
C HIS A 168 10.76 4.88 6.93
N LEU A 169 11.25 4.84 8.17
CA LEU A 169 12.16 3.78 8.63
C LEU A 169 11.55 2.38 8.47
N ARG A 170 10.25 2.23 8.77
CA ARG A 170 9.56 0.96 8.57
C ARG A 170 9.52 0.55 7.09
N ALA A 171 9.32 1.49 6.18
CA ALA A 171 9.35 1.21 4.74
C ALA A 171 10.74 0.74 4.28
N GLN A 172 11.81 1.38 4.78
CA GLN A 172 13.19 0.95 4.51
C GLN A 172 13.51 -0.43 5.07
N GLU A 173 13.05 -0.72 6.29
CA GLU A 173 13.25 -2.04 6.90
C GLU A 173 12.59 -3.14 6.05
N VAL A 174 11.35 -2.92 5.60
CA VAL A 174 10.65 -3.85 4.70
C VAL A 174 11.41 -3.99 3.38
N ALA A 175 11.86 -2.89 2.78
CA ALA A 175 12.62 -2.94 1.55
C ALA A 175 13.94 -3.70 1.70
N GLN A 176 14.63 -3.55 2.82
CA GLN A 176 15.87 -4.28 3.11
C GLN A 176 15.59 -5.77 3.29
N GLN A 177 14.55 -6.15 4.04
CA GLN A 177 14.18 -7.54 4.29
C GLN A 177 13.73 -8.25 3.00
N CYS A 178 12.95 -7.56 2.17
CA CYS A 178 12.42 -8.09 0.92
C CYS A 178 13.36 -7.90 -0.29
N ARG A 179 14.49 -7.20 -0.11
CA ARG A 179 15.44 -6.82 -1.18
C ARG A 179 14.78 -6.05 -2.33
N LEU A 180 13.92 -5.09 -1.97
CA LEU A 180 13.20 -4.24 -2.92
C LEU A 180 14.03 -3.00 -3.25
N PRO A 181 14.18 -2.64 -4.54
CA PRO A 181 14.67 -1.33 -4.94
C PRO A 181 13.81 -0.21 -4.31
N CYS A 182 14.44 0.86 -3.84
CA CYS A 182 13.76 1.97 -3.20
C CYS A 182 13.68 3.19 -4.12
N ILE A 183 12.48 3.73 -4.29
CA ILE A 183 12.22 4.94 -5.08
C ILE A 183 11.61 6.00 -4.17
N TYR A 184 12.28 7.14 -4.11
CA TYR A 184 11.90 8.27 -3.25
C TYR A 184 11.33 9.42 -4.10
N LEU A 185 10.04 9.70 -3.94
CA LEU A 185 9.37 10.86 -4.53
C LEU A 185 9.36 12.00 -3.50
N VAL A 186 10.49 12.69 -3.41
CA VAL A 186 10.73 13.75 -2.41
C VAL A 186 10.05 15.05 -2.84
N ASP A 187 9.11 15.53 -2.03
CA ASP A 187 8.42 16.82 -2.19
C ASP A 187 8.12 17.38 -0.78
N SER A 188 9.18 17.72 -0.06
CA SER A 188 9.12 18.23 1.32
C SER A 188 9.69 19.64 1.40
N GLY A 189 8.96 20.57 2.04
CA GLY A 189 9.56 21.80 2.55
C GLY A 189 10.61 21.45 3.62
N SER A 190 11.81 22.03 3.53
CA SER A 190 12.97 21.71 4.37
C SER A 190 12.85 22.11 5.85
N GLU A 191 11.65 22.32 6.37
CA GLU A 191 11.43 22.79 7.73
C GLU A 191 11.12 21.60 8.65
N LEU A 192 12.16 21.03 9.26
CA LEU A 192 11.98 20.16 10.42
C LEU A 192 11.40 20.99 11.56
N THR A 193 10.15 20.77 11.95
CA THR A 193 9.59 21.36 13.17
C THR A 193 10.48 20.95 14.35
N ALA A 194 10.87 21.94 15.17
CA ALA A 194 11.91 21.88 16.20
C ALA A 194 11.64 20.91 17.39
N HIS A 195 10.74 19.94 17.22
CA HIS A 195 10.31 18.98 18.25
C HIS A 195 10.88 17.58 18.09
N ILE A 196 11.82 17.35 17.15
CA ILE A 196 12.57 16.10 17.06
C ILE A 196 13.84 16.24 17.91
N PRO A 197 13.97 15.57 19.07
CA PRO A 197 15.07 15.78 20.02
C PRO A 197 16.46 15.35 19.49
N LYS A 198 16.55 14.81 18.26
CA LYS A 198 17.79 14.30 17.68
C LYS A 198 17.92 14.62 16.19
N LYS A 199 18.18 15.90 15.86
CA LYS A 199 18.49 16.36 14.49
C LYS A 199 19.65 15.59 13.82
N LYS A 200 20.58 15.04 14.60
CA LYS A 200 21.77 14.32 14.08
C LYS A 200 21.42 12.95 13.47
N GLU A 201 20.56 12.17 14.12
CA GLU A 201 20.08 10.87 13.61
C GLU A 201 19.28 11.04 12.30
N PHE A 202 18.60 12.17 12.12
CA PHE A 202 17.85 12.49 10.90
C PHE A 202 18.74 12.84 9.70
N LEU A 203 19.93 13.42 9.92
CA LEU A 203 20.87 13.72 8.83
C LEU A 203 21.66 12.48 8.43
N ASP A 204 22.07 11.65 9.40
CA ASP A 204 22.72 10.35 9.12
C ASP A 204 21.78 9.41 8.33
N PHE A 205 20.46 9.55 8.52
CA PHE A 205 19.41 8.84 7.78
C PHE A 205 19.38 9.15 6.27
N PHE A 206 19.57 10.40 5.85
CA PHE A 206 19.64 10.75 4.43
C PHE A 206 20.90 10.18 3.77
N PHE A 207 22.03 10.14 4.51
CA PHE A 207 23.31 9.65 4.00
C PHE A 207 23.42 8.12 3.93
N TYR A 208 22.75 7.36 4.82
CA TYR A 208 22.78 5.89 4.78
C TYR A 208 22.17 5.32 3.49
N VAL A 209 21.20 6.02 2.90
CA VAL A 209 20.53 5.63 1.64
C VAL A 209 21.44 5.78 0.41
N PHE A 210 22.45 6.64 0.44
CA PHE A 210 23.33 6.90 -0.70
C PHE A 210 24.69 6.18 -0.65
N LYS A 211 24.99 5.43 0.43
CA LYS A 211 26.34 4.92 0.68
C LYS A 211 26.52 3.39 0.59
N LYS A 212 25.69 2.68 -0.18
CA LYS A 212 26.01 1.31 -0.60
C LYS A 212 25.97 1.17 -2.11
#